data_AF-A0AAD6P7N2-F1
#
_entry.id   AF-A0AAD6P7N2-F1
#
_cell.length_a   1.000
_cell.length_b   1.000
_cell.length_c   1.000
_cell.angle_alpha   90.00
_cell.angle_beta   90.00
_cell.angle_gamma   90.00
#
_symmetry.space_group_name_H-M   'P 1'
#
loop_
_entity.id
_entity.type
_entity.pdbx_description
1 polymer ?
#
loop_
_entity_poly.entity_id
_entity_poly.type
_entity_poly.pdbx_seq_one_letter_code
_entity_poly.pdbx_strand_id
1 'polypeptide(L)'
;MSPIQNFELHSRHLVEPDLPIQMRLQYAMEVRDSLEIAHTAEYLNFLKCYFRAFSVILLQITKPQFVDNPEHKLRNIVVEILNRLPHSEVLRPFVQDLLKVAMQVLTTDNEENGLICIRIIFDLLRTFRPTLENEVQPFLDFVCKIYQNFRMTTSHFFDNTSVAVEDVKPMDISTSSDQGLLSAGHVGNGQLNPSTRSFKIVTESPLVVMFLFQLYSRLVQTNIPHLLPLMVAAISVPGPDKVPPRLKTNFIELKSAQVKTVSFLTYLLKSFADYIKPHEESICKSIVNLLVTCSDSVSIRKELLVALKHVLGTDFKRGLFPLIDTLLEERVLVGTGRACYETLRPLAYSLLAEIVHHVRSDLSLSQLSRIIYLFSSNMHDASLLLSIHTTCARLMLNLVEPIFEKGVDQSTMDEARILLGRILDAFVGKFSTFKRTIPQVILAW
;
A
#
# COMPACT_ATOMS: atom_id res chain seq x y z
N MET A 1 13.92 32.51 -17.72
CA MET A 1 15.35 32.37 -18.09
C MET A 1 15.47 32.35 -19.60
N SER A 2 16.57 32.80 -20.18
CA SER A 2 16.82 32.69 -21.62
C SER A 2 16.96 31.21 -22.03
N PRO A 3 16.41 30.79 -23.19
CA PRO A 3 16.54 29.41 -23.65
C PRO A 3 18.02 29.06 -23.88
N ILE A 4 18.41 27.83 -23.53
CA ILE A 4 19.78 27.33 -23.74
C ILE A 4 20.05 27.29 -25.26
N GLN A 5 20.92 28.16 -25.74
CA GLN A 5 21.16 28.34 -27.18
C GLN A 5 22.05 27.25 -27.79
N ASN A 6 22.96 26.66 -27.00
CA ASN A 6 23.91 25.63 -27.45
C ASN A 6 23.98 24.46 -26.45
N PHE A 7 23.22 23.40 -26.73
CA PHE A 7 23.17 22.20 -25.87
C PHE A 7 24.50 21.48 -25.78
N GLU A 8 25.28 21.46 -26.86
CA GLU A 8 26.56 20.76 -26.89
C GLU A 8 27.58 21.44 -25.97
N LEU A 9 27.71 22.77 -26.04
CA LEU A 9 28.60 23.50 -25.17
C LEU A 9 28.14 23.41 -23.70
N HIS A 10 26.84 23.58 -23.45
CA HIS A 10 26.27 23.53 -22.10
C HIS A 10 26.45 22.16 -21.44
N SER A 11 26.13 21.08 -22.15
CA SER A 11 26.33 19.71 -21.65
C SER A 11 27.80 19.35 -21.41
N ARG A 12 28.74 19.91 -22.21
CA ARG A 12 30.18 19.74 -21.98
C ARG A 12 30.64 20.43 -20.70
N HIS A 13 30.23 21.67 -20.47
CA HIS A 13 30.55 22.37 -19.21
C HIS A 13 30.01 21.63 -17.99
N LEU A 14 28.80 21.07 -18.09
CA LEU A 14 28.16 20.34 -17.00
C LEU A 14 29.00 19.14 -16.49
N VAL A 15 29.80 18.52 -17.36
CA VAL A 15 30.65 17.36 -17.02
C VAL A 15 32.14 17.68 -16.84
N GLU A 16 32.52 18.96 -16.87
CA GLU A 16 33.92 19.36 -16.62
C GLU A 16 34.36 18.90 -15.22
N PRO A 17 35.53 18.26 -15.05
CA PRO A 17 35.95 17.69 -13.77
C PRO A 17 36.01 18.70 -12.62
N ASP A 18 36.51 19.90 -12.90
CA ASP A 18 36.82 20.92 -11.90
C ASP A 18 35.63 21.85 -11.58
N LEU A 19 34.48 21.68 -12.24
CA LEU A 19 33.30 22.50 -12.00
C LEU A 19 32.77 22.27 -10.56
N PRO A 20 32.51 23.31 -9.74
CA PRO A 20 31.94 23.10 -8.42
C PRO A 20 30.53 22.51 -8.45
N ILE A 21 30.15 21.68 -7.46
CA ILE A 21 28.81 21.07 -7.38
C ILE A 21 27.69 22.12 -7.41
N GLN A 22 27.88 23.25 -6.72
CA GLN A 22 26.89 24.33 -6.70
C GLN A 22 26.66 24.92 -8.10
N MET A 23 27.72 25.04 -8.91
CA MET A 23 27.59 25.47 -10.29
C MET A 23 26.89 24.39 -11.12
N ARG A 24 27.32 23.12 -11.04
CA ARG A 24 26.62 22.01 -11.73
C ARG A 24 25.12 21.97 -11.42
N LEU A 25 24.75 22.23 -10.17
CA LEU A 25 23.35 22.34 -9.73
C LEU A 25 22.61 23.45 -10.50
N GLN A 26 23.21 24.64 -10.65
CA GLN A 26 22.63 25.73 -11.43
C GLN A 26 22.44 25.33 -12.91
N TYR A 27 23.46 24.75 -13.54
CA TYR A 27 23.33 24.27 -14.92
C TYR A 27 22.22 23.21 -15.05
N ALA A 28 22.11 22.26 -14.11
CA ALA A 28 21.03 21.27 -14.13
C ALA A 28 19.65 21.91 -13.93
N MET A 29 19.53 22.94 -13.09
CA MET A 29 18.30 23.71 -12.91
C MET A 29 17.88 24.42 -14.20
N GLU A 30 18.81 25.02 -14.93
CA GLU A 30 18.54 25.65 -16.23
C GLU A 30 17.97 24.64 -17.25
N VAL A 31 18.52 23.42 -17.27
CA VAL A 31 18.02 22.35 -18.14
C VAL A 31 16.61 21.92 -17.72
N ARG A 32 16.37 21.73 -16.42
CA ARG A 32 15.03 21.41 -15.90
C ARG A 32 14.01 22.49 -16.26
N ASP A 33 14.38 23.76 -16.14
CA ASP A 33 13.49 24.89 -16.41
C ASP A 33 13.24 25.06 -17.92
N SER A 34 14.11 24.52 -18.77
CA SER A 34 13.99 24.53 -20.24
C SER A 34 13.49 23.19 -20.81
N LEU A 35 12.97 22.28 -19.99
CA LEU A 35 12.70 20.88 -20.37
C LEU A 35 11.59 20.72 -21.42
N GLU A 36 10.75 21.75 -21.64
CA GLU A 36 9.72 21.76 -22.69
C GLU A 36 10.31 21.46 -24.09
N ILE A 37 11.59 21.76 -24.30
CA ILE A 37 12.30 21.45 -25.55
C ILE A 37 12.28 19.96 -25.89
N ALA A 38 12.22 19.07 -24.90
CA ALA A 38 12.14 17.62 -25.09
C ALA A 38 10.83 17.18 -25.77
N HIS A 39 9.82 18.06 -25.83
CA HIS A 39 8.55 17.81 -26.54
C HIS A 39 8.52 18.36 -27.97
N THR A 40 9.66 18.85 -28.48
CA THR A 40 9.78 19.43 -29.82
C THR A 40 10.60 18.53 -30.74
N ALA A 41 10.83 18.98 -31.99
CA ALA A 41 11.72 18.30 -32.93
C ALA A 41 13.18 18.18 -32.43
N GLU A 42 13.57 19.01 -31.45
CA GLU A 42 14.91 19.01 -30.86
C GLU A 42 15.15 17.87 -29.85
N TYR A 43 14.14 17.02 -29.57
CA TYR A 43 14.26 15.99 -28.54
C TYR A 43 15.46 15.04 -28.76
N LEU A 44 15.70 14.61 -30.00
CA LEU A 44 16.84 13.74 -30.31
C LEU A 44 18.19 14.45 -30.05
N ASN A 45 18.26 15.74 -30.38
CA ASN A 45 19.45 16.55 -30.16
C ASN A 45 19.71 16.74 -28.66
N PHE A 46 18.65 17.07 -27.90
CA PHE A 46 18.67 17.13 -26.44
C PHE A 46 19.21 15.83 -25.83
N LEU A 47 18.68 14.67 -26.24
CA LEU A 47 19.13 13.37 -25.73
C LEU A 47 20.61 13.11 -26.04
N LYS A 48 21.05 13.38 -27.27
CA LYS A 48 22.46 13.20 -27.68
C LYS A 48 23.43 14.01 -26.82
N CYS A 49 23.05 15.24 -26.46
CA CYS A 49 23.88 16.12 -25.63
C CYS A 49 23.81 15.73 -24.14
N TYR A 50 22.61 15.66 -23.57
CA TYR A 50 22.44 15.63 -22.13
C TYR A 50 22.34 14.23 -21.52
N PHE A 51 21.88 13.21 -22.25
CA PHE A 51 21.69 11.89 -21.66
C PHE A 51 23.00 11.32 -21.09
N ARG A 52 24.09 11.42 -21.87
CA ARG A 52 25.43 11.02 -21.42
C ARG A 52 25.90 11.88 -20.24
N ALA A 53 25.66 13.19 -20.29
CA ALA A 53 26.06 14.09 -19.22
C ALA A 53 25.37 13.74 -17.89
N PHE A 54 24.06 13.52 -17.91
CA PHE A 54 23.29 13.08 -16.75
C PHE A 54 23.74 11.73 -16.21
N SER A 55 24.02 10.77 -17.09
CA SER A 55 24.55 9.46 -16.69
C SER A 55 25.92 9.61 -15.99
N VAL A 56 26.82 10.43 -16.54
CA VAL A 56 28.14 10.70 -15.94
C VAL A 56 27.99 11.41 -14.58
N ILE A 57 27.06 12.37 -14.45
CA ILE A 57 26.80 13.03 -13.17
C ILE A 57 26.39 12.03 -12.10
N LEU A 58 25.40 11.17 -12.41
CA LEU A 58 24.84 10.22 -11.44
C LEU A 58 25.79 9.07 -11.11
N LEU A 59 26.61 8.62 -12.06
CA LEU A 59 27.41 7.41 -11.92
C LEU A 59 28.89 7.64 -11.63
N GLN A 60 29.45 8.81 -11.98
CA GLN A 60 30.89 9.06 -11.93
C GLN A 60 31.27 10.32 -11.14
N ILE A 61 30.58 11.45 -11.37
CA ILE A 61 30.94 12.73 -10.73
C ILE A 61 30.45 12.80 -9.29
N THR A 62 29.21 12.39 -9.05
CA THR A 62 28.59 12.44 -7.72
C THR A 62 28.46 11.05 -7.11
N LYS A 63 28.39 11.00 -5.78
CA LYS A 63 28.10 9.80 -5.01
C LYS A 63 26.70 9.89 -4.40
N PRO A 64 26.05 8.75 -4.11
CA PRO A 64 24.82 8.72 -3.31
C PRO A 64 24.94 9.57 -2.05
N GLN A 65 23.94 10.42 -1.82
CA GLN A 65 23.89 11.33 -0.67
C GLN A 65 22.71 10.96 0.23
N PHE A 66 22.93 11.02 1.54
CA PHE A 66 21.91 10.66 2.55
C PHE A 66 21.59 11.82 3.49
N VAL A 67 21.93 13.05 3.09
CA VAL A 67 21.64 14.28 3.82
C VAL A 67 21.26 15.36 2.82
N ASP A 68 20.47 16.35 3.24
CA ASP A 68 20.13 17.46 2.35
C ASP A 68 21.35 18.36 2.10
N ASN A 69 21.99 18.18 0.95
CA ASN A 69 23.14 18.97 0.52
C ASN A 69 23.04 19.29 -0.99
N PRO A 70 23.87 20.22 -1.51
CA PRO A 70 23.82 20.57 -2.93
C PRO A 70 24.04 19.40 -3.89
N GLU A 71 24.82 18.39 -3.49
CA GLU A 71 25.07 17.20 -4.30
C GLU A 71 23.83 16.31 -4.38
N HIS A 72 23.10 16.12 -3.27
CA HIS A 72 21.79 15.47 -3.25
C HIS A 72 20.81 16.20 -4.17
N LYS A 73 20.71 17.54 -4.05
CA LYS A 73 19.83 18.37 -4.89
C LYS A 73 20.17 18.22 -6.38
N LEU A 74 21.46 18.19 -6.73
CA LEU A 74 21.91 17.98 -8.10
C LEU A 74 21.46 16.60 -8.61
N ARG A 75 21.73 15.54 -7.85
CA ARG A 75 21.31 14.17 -8.21
C ARG A 75 19.80 14.08 -8.38
N ASN A 76 19.05 14.65 -7.45
CA ASN A 76 17.59 14.66 -7.48
C ASN A 76 17.04 15.35 -8.73
N ILE A 77 17.51 16.56 -9.03
CA ILE A 77 17.08 17.29 -10.25
C ILE A 77 17.40 16.51 -11.52
N VAL A 78 18.59 15.88 -11.60
CA VAL A 78 18.94 15.07 -12.77
C VAL A 78 17.99 13.89 -12.93
N VAL A 79 17.65 13.19 -11.84
CA VAL A 79 16.70 12.07 -11.88
C VAL A 79 15.28 12.58 -12.23
N GLU A 80 14.86 13.75 -11.73
CA GLU A 80 13.59 14.37 -12.12
C GLU A 80 13.51 14.72 -13.60
N ILE A 81 14.60 15.25 -14.18
CA ILE A 81 14.68 15.53 -15.62
C ILE A 81 14.49 14.22 -16.40
N LEU A 82 15.22 13.17 -16.03
CA LEU A 82 15.12 11.86 -16.67
C LEU A 82 13.70 11.26 -16.60
N ASN A 83 12.99 11.46 -15.48
CA ASN A 83 11.62 11.00 -15.31
C ASN A 83 10.58 11.75 -16.15
N ARG A 84 10.89 12.97 -16.59
CA ARG A 84 9.99 13.82 -17.38
C ARG A 84 10.22 13.69 -18.89
N LEU A 85 11.18 12.88 -19.32
CA LEU A 85 11.46 12.67 -20.73
C LEU A 85 10.30 11.97 -21.46
N PRO A 86 9.91 12.41 -22.68
CA PRO A 86 8.87 11.73 -23.45
C PRO A 86 9.25 10.30 -23.85
N HIS A 87 8.39 9.32 -23.54
CA HIS A 87 8.57 7.93 -23.94
C HIS A 87 8.14 7.67 -25.40
N SER A 88 8.69 8.45 -26.33
CA SER A 88 8.49 8.27 -27.78
C SER A 88 9.54 7.35 -28.39
N GLU A 89 9.36 6.98 -29.66
CA GLU A 89 10.34 6.19 -30.43
C GLU A 89 11.73 6.83 -30.50
N VAL A 90 11.82 8.16 -30.34
CA VAL A 90 13.09 8.90 -30.29
C VAL A 90 13.96 8.49 -29.10
N LEU A 91 13.33 8.10 -27.98
CA LEU A 91 14.05 7.65 -26.78
C LEU A 91 14.64 6.25 -26.94
N ARG A 92 14.09 5.42 -27.85
CA ARG A 92 14.40 3.98 -27.98
C ARG A 92 15.90 3.65 -27.96
N PRO A 93 16.81 4.39 -28.62
CA PRO A 93 18.25 4.11 -28.58
C PRO A 93 18.88 4.26 -27.19
N PHE A 94 18.28 5.02 -26.29
CA PHE A 94 18.79 5.33 -24.95
C PHE A 94 18.12 4.53 -23.84
N VAL A 95 17.03 3.82 -24.15
CA VAL A 95 16.17 3.17 -23.14
C VAL A 95 16.92 2.14 -22.30
N GLN A 96 17.78 1.32 -22.91
CA GLN A 96 18.52 0.29 -22.16
C GLN A 96 19.48 0.94 -21.14
N ASP A 97 20.21 1.96 -21.55
CA ASP A 97 21.13 2.68 -20.66
C ASP A 97 20.36 3.47 -19.59
N LEU A 98 19.22 4.06 -19.94
CA LEU A 98 18.38 4.78 -18.98
C LEU A 98 17.86 3.84 -17.90
N LEU A 99 17.43 2.64 -18.29
CA LEU A 99 16.97 1.63 -17.35
C LEU A 99 18.10 1.17 -16.41
N LYS A 100 19.31 0.98 -16.93
CA LYS A 100 20.50 0.63 -16.12
C LYS A 100 20.88 1.73 -15.14
N VAL A 101 20.89 2.99 -15.58
CA VAL A 101 21.13 4.15 -14.72
C VAL A 101 20.07 4.22 -13.62
N ALA A 102 18.79 4.08 -13.96
CA ALA A 102 17.69 4.10 -13.01
C ALA A 102 17.79 2.93 -12.01
N MET A 103 18.14 1.72 -12.44
CA MET A 103 18.36 0.58 -11.55
C MET A 103 19.55 0.80 -10.60
N GLN A 104 20.65 1.39 -11.09
CA GLN A 104 21.80 1.69 -10.25
C GLN A 104 21.45 2.72 -9.17
N VAL A 105 20.74 3.79 -9.53
CA VAL A 105 20.28 4.80 -8.56
C VAL A 105 19.28 4.18 -7.57
N LEU A 106 18.29 3.41 -8.03
CA LEU A 106 17.33 2.72 -7.16
C LEU A 106 18.01 1.81 -6.12
N THR A 107 19.11 1.15 -6.49
CA THR A 107 19.78 0.17 -5.62
C THR A 107 20.81 0.79 -4.67
N THR A 108 21.32 1.99 -4.98
CA THR A 108 22.46 2.60 -4.25
C THR A 108 22.14 3.92 -3.57
N ASP A 109 21.11 4.63 -4.01
CA ASP A 109 20.80 6.00 -3.57
C ASP A 109 19.72 6.07 -2.49
N ASN A 110 19.40 7.29 -2.05
CA ASN A 110 18.36 7.55 -1.06
C ASN A 110 16.93 7.36 -1.59
N GLU A 111 15.98 7.26 -0.66
CA GLU A 111 14.55 7.03 -0.90
C GLU A 111 13.93 8.01 -1.90
N GLU A 112 14.29 9.30 -1.86
CA GLU A 112 13.68 10.30 -2.74
C GLU A 112 14.04 10.04 -4.20
N ASN A 113 15.33 9.81 -4.48
CA ASN A 113 15.80 9.47 -5.82
C ASN A 113 15.29 8.08 -6.25
N GLY A 114 15.28 7.10 -5.34
CA GLY A 114 14.76 5.76 -5.60
C GLY A 114 13.29 5.75 -6.01
N LEU A 115 12.46 6.60 -5.39
CA LEU A 115 11.03 6.70 -5.71
C LEU A 115 10.77 7.25 -7.11
N ILE A 116 11.64 8.13 -7.60
CA ILE A 116 11.57 8.58 -8.98
C ILE A 116 12.07 7.47 -9.91
N CYS A 117 13.19 6.82 -9.58
CA CYS A 117 13.76 5.76 -10.41
C CYS A 117 12.83 4.56 -10.59
N ILE A 118 12.08 4.13 -9.56
CA ILE A 118 11.11 3.03 -9.70
C ILE A 118 9.98 3.37 -10.68
N ARG A 119 9.59 4.66 -10.79
CA ARG A 119 8.61 5.13 -11.78
C ARG A 119 9.18 5.10 -13.19
N ILE A 120 10.41 5.59 -13.37
CA ILE A 120 11.14 5.48 -14.65
C ILE A 120 11.18 4.02 -15.08
N ILE A 121 11.64 3.13 -14.20
CA ILE A 121 11.76 1.68 -14.47
C ILE A 121 10.41 1.11 -14.91
N PHE A 122 9.34 1.39 -14.16
CA PHE A 122 8.00 0.92 -14.49
C PHE A 122 7.53 1.41 -15.86
N ASP A 123 7.71 2.68 -16.17
CA ASP A 123 7.25 3.27 -17.43
C ASP A 123 8.04 2.77 -18.64
N LEU A 124 9.35 2.56 -18.51
CA LEU A 124 10.17 1.98 -19.56
C LEU A 124 9.79 0.52 -19.82
N LEU A 125 9.66 -0.30 -18.77
CA LEU A 125 9.24 -1.70 -18.86
C LEU A 125 7.79 -1.85 -19.36
N ARG A 126 6.95 -0.82 -19.18
CA ARG A 126 5.61 -0.75 -19.76
C ARG A 126 5.64 -0.41 -21.25
N THR A 127 6.43 0.58 -21.63
CA THR A 127 6.35 1.20 -22.97
C THR A 127 7.17 0.45 -24.01
N PHE A 128 8.40 0.02 -23.69
CA PHE A 128 9.38 -0.46 -24.68
C PHE A 128 9.50 -1.99 -24.79
N ARG A 129 8.39 -2.69 -24.60
CA ARG A 129 8.31 -4.15 -24.69
C ARG A 129 8.50 -4.63 -26.14
N PRO A 130 9.11 -5.81 -26.38
CA PRO A 130 9.69 -6.74 -25.42
C PRO A 130 11.17 -6.48 -25.11
N THR A 131 11.78 -5.45 -25.70
CA THR A 131 13.23 -5.18 -25.76
C THR A 131 13.97 -5.23 -24.41
N LEU A 132 13.26 -5.03 -23.29
CA LEU A 132 13.84 -4.92 -21.95
C LEU A 132 13.65 -6.16 -21.07
N GLU A 133 13.21 -7.30 -21.63
CA GLU A 133 12.96 -8.52 -20.85
C GLU A 133 14.18 -8.97 -20.03
N ASN A 134 15.39 -8.86 -20.58
CA ASN A 134 16.64 -9.23 -19.90
C ASN A 134 16.94 -8.35 -18.67
N GLU A 135 16.38 -7.16 -18.60
CA GLU A 135 16.60 -6.19 -17.53
C GLU A 135 15.53 -6.31 -16.42
N VAL A 136 14.57 -7.23 -16.57
CA VAL A 136 13.50 -7.48 -15.58
C VAL A 136 14.02 -8.22 -14.35
N GLN A 137 14.87 -9.24 -14.53
CA GLN A 137 15.39 -10.04 -13.42
C GLN A 137 16.18 -9.20 -12.40
N PRO A 138 17.08 -8.27 -12.80
CA PRO A 138 17.73 -7.36 -11.86
C PRO A 138 16.76 -6.57 -10.96
N PHE A 139 15.60 -6.15 -11.50
CA PHE A 139 14.57 -5.49 -10.69
C PHE A 139 13.93 -6.47 -9.70
N LEU A 140 13.59 -7.68 -10.13
CA LEU A 140 13.03 -8.72 -9.24
C LEU A 140 14.01 -9.09 -8.12
N ASP A 141 15.31 -9.17 -8.41
CA ASP A 141 16.36 -9.43 -7.43
C ASP A 141 16.46 -8.30 -6.40
N PHE A 142 16.32 -7.04 -6.84
CA PHE A 142 16.22 -5.89 -5.94
C PHE A 142 14.98 -5.99 -5.04
N VAL A 143 13.82 -6.37 -5.59
CA VAL A 143 12.60 -6.56 -4.80
C VAL A 143 12.79 -7.67 -3.75
N CYS A 144 13.40 -8.80 -4.11
CA CYS A 144 13.77 -9.83 -3.15
C CYS A 144 14.65 -9.27 -2.03
N LYS A 145 15.66 -8.46 -2.35
CA LYS A 145 16.57 -7.84 -1.37
C LYS A 145 15.85 -6.92 -0.39
N ILE A 146 14.93 -6.06 -0.83
CA ILE A 146 14.20 -5.17 0.09
C ILE A 146 13.27 -5.95 1.02
N TYR A 147 12.67 -7.05 0.54
CA TYR A 147 11.84 -7.91 1.39
C TYR A 147 12.67 -8.75 2.36
N GLN A 148 13.86 -9.24 1.97
CA GLN A 148 14.82 -9.86 2.89
C GLN A 148 15.22 -8.91 4.02
N ASN A 149 15.41 -7.62 3.69
CA ASN A 149 15.78 -6.60 4.66
C ASN A 149 14.59 -6.05 5.46
N PHE A 150 13.35 -6.41 5.13
CA PHE A 150 12.14 -5.73 5.65
C PHE A 150 12.09 -5.70 7.17
N ARG A 151 12.39 -6.82 7.83
CA ARG A 151 12.42 -6.89 9.30
C ARG A 151 13.48 -5.98 9.91
N MET A 152 14.68 -5.95 9.32
CA MET A 152 15.75 -5.06 9.77
C MET A 152 15.39 -3.58 9.57
N THR A 153 14.71 -3.26 8.47
CA THR A 153 14.16 -1.92 8.24
C THR A 153 13.17 -1.55 9.35
N THR A 154 12.21 -2.42 9.70
CA THR A 154 11.30 -2.16 10.82
C THR A 154 12.05 -1.91 12.13
N SER A 155 13.00 -2.76 12.50
CA SER A 155 13.80 -2.54 13.71
C SER A 155 14.60 -1.24 13.70
N HIS A 156 15.11 -0.82 12.54
CA HIS A 156 15.83 0.44 12.40
C HIS A 156 14.96 1.66 12.77
N PHE A 157 13.69 1.69 12.35
CA PHE A 157 12.79 2.81 12.64
C PHE A 157 12.23 2.77 14.08
N PHE A 158 11.91 1.58 14.58
CA PHE A 158 11.11 1.45 15.80
C PHE A 158 11.89 0.99 17.04
N ASP A 159 12.98 0.22 16.89
CA ASP A 159 13.77 -0.30 18.02
C ASP A 159 14.93 0.64 18.39
N ASN A 160 15.68 1.11 17.39
CA ASN A 160 16.90 1.93 17.61
C ASN A 160 16.61 3.34 18.14
N THR A 161 15.38 3.84 18.01
CA THR A 161 15.01 5.21 18.41
C THR A 161 14.60 5.31 19.88
N SER A 162 14.51 4.18 20.59
CA SER A 162 14.17 4.11 22.02
C SER A 162 15.32 4.55 22.93
N VAL A 163 16.58 4.48 22.46
CA VAL A 163 17.78 4.72 23.28
C VAL A 163 18.18 6.21 23.36
N ALA A 164 17.62 7.08 22.51
CA ALA A 164 18.04 8.50 22.42
C ALA A 164 17.13 9.49 23.19
N VAL A 165 16.28 9.03 24.12
CA VAL A 165 15.28 9.89 24.80
C VAL A 165 15.61 10.17 26.28
N GLU A 166 16.68 9.60 26.85
CA GLU A 166 17.13 9.92 28.21
C GLU A 166 18.40 10.79 28.20
N ASP A 167 18.28 12.08 27.84
CA ASP A 167 19.05 13.20 28.43
C ASP A 167 18.92 14.47 27.57
N VAL A 168 17.85 15.26 27.74
CA VAL A 168 17.96 16.72 27.56
C VAL A 168 16.96 17.41 28.49
N LYS A 169 17.48 18.11 29.51
CA LYS A 169 16.72 19.02 30.38
C LYS A 169 16.09 20.17 29.57
N PRO A 170 14.90 20.67 29.96
CA PRO A 170 14.27 21.80 29.28
C PRO A 170 14.97 23.10 29.71
N MET A 171 15.39 23.92 28.74
CA MET A 171 15.71 25.32 28.98
C MET A 171 15.08 26.17 27.88
N ASP A 172 14.37 27.20 28.32
CA ASP A 172 13.55 28.13 27.54
C ASP A 172 14.37 28.96 26.52
N ILE A 173 13.75 29.30 25.38
CA ILE A 173 13.56 30.66 24.86
C ILE A 173 12.84 30.63 23.49
N SER A 174 12.09 31.70 23.27
CA SER A 174 11.02 32.05 22.35
C SER A 174 11.32 32.23 20.85
N THR A 175 10.20 32.31 20.10
CA THR A 175 9.93 33.01 18.81
C THR A 175 10.49 32.47 17.50
N SER A 176 9.62 31.91 16.64
CA SER A 176 9.13 32.56 15.40
C SER A 176 8.29 31.60 14.53
N SER A 177 7.24 32.15 13.95
CA SER A 177 6.16 31.55 13.17
C SER A 177 6.57 30.93 11.82
N ASP A 178 5.71 30.02 11.34
CA ASP A 178 5.41 29.66 9.95
C ASP A 178 6.56 29.46 8.95
N GLN A 179 6.82 28.18 8.62
CA GLN A 179 6.98 27.71 7.24
C GLN A 179 7.05 26.17 7.14
N GLY A 180 6.19 25.60 6.28
CA GLY A 180 6.51 24.36 5.55
C GLY A 180 6.05 23.04 6.16
N LEU A 181 4.78 22.66 5.94
CA LEU A 181 4.50 21.27 5.61
C LEU A 181 5.33 20.94 4.37
N LEU A 182 6.31 20.05 4.47
CA LEU A 182 6.92 19.20 3.44
C LEU A 182 8.30 18.72 3.93
N SER A 183 8.37 17.51 4.49
CA SER A 183 9.39 16.48 4.15
C SER A 183 9.32 15.33 5.17
N ALA A 184 8.49 14.35 4.83
CA ALA A 184 8.19 13.15 5.62
C ALA A 184 9.17 11.99 5.32
N GLY A 185 10.48 12.23 5.44
CA GLY A 185 11.51 11.22 5.14
C GLY A 185 12.65 11.10 6.15
N HIS A 186 12.74 12.00 7.13
CA HIS A 186 13.93 12.12 7.98
C HIS A 186 13.83 11.28 9.26
N VAL A 187 14.71 10.27 9.40
CA VAL A 187 14.88 9.53 10.66
C VAL A 187 15.91 10.26 11.52
N GLY A 188 15.47 11.27 12.29
CA GLY A 188 16.36 12.04 13.16
C GLY A 188 17.42 12.86 12.41
N ASN A 189 17.69 14.08 12.88
CA ASN A 189 18.80 14.93 12.39
C ASN A 189 18.91 15.19 10.86
N GLY A 190 17.84 15.09 10.08
CA GLY A 190 17.89 15.44 8.64
C GLY A 190 18.57 14.40 7.74
N GLN A 191 18.66 13.14 8.18
CA GLN A 191 19.20 12.05 7.36
C GLN A 191 18.12 11.37 6.51
N LEU A 192 18.41 11.19 5.21
CA LEU A 192 17.58 10.50 4.23
C LEU A 192 17.84 8.99 4.26
N ASN A 193 16.77 8.19 4.21
CA ASN A 193 16.90 6.74 4.22
C ASN A 193 17.45 6.21 2.88
N PRO A 194 18.27 5.15 2.88
CA PRO A 194 18.59 4.42 1.66
C PRO A 194 17.34 3.80 1.03
N SER A 195 17.29 3.73 -0.30
CA SER A 195 16.19 3.07 -1.05
C SER A 195 15.97 1.62 -0.62
N THR A 196 17.05 0.93 -0.22
CA THR A 196 17.01 -0.46 0.28
C THR A 196 16.36 -0.61 1.65
N ARG A 197 16.12 0.50 2.36
CA ARG A 197 15.47 0.58 3.69
C ARG A 197 14.30 1.56 3.68
N SER A 198 13.49 1.52 2.62
CA SER A 198 12.33 2.40 2.45
C SER A 198 11.02 1.62 2.37
N PHE A 199 10.09 1.93 3.28
CA PHE A 199 8.72 1.40 3.18
C PHE A 199 7.98 1.95 1.96
N LYS A 200 8.29 3.17 1.49
CA LYS A 200 7.69 3.74 0.28
C LYS A 200 8.11 2.98 -0.97
N ILE A 201 9.39 2.59 -1.09
CA ILE A 201 9.84 1.73 -2.18
C ILE A 201 9.15 0.36 -2.15
N VAL A 202 9.01 -0.23 -0.96
CA VAL A 202 8.25 -1.49 -0.80
C VAL A 202 6.77 -1.31 -1.16
N THR A 203 6.19 -0.13 -0.93
CA THR A 203 4.79 0.17 -1.28
C THR A 203 4.55 0.17 -2.80
N GLU A 204 5.49 0.69 -3.58
CA GLU A 204 5.39 0.76 -5.05
C GLU A 204 5.75 -0.57 -5.74
N SER A 205 6.64 -1.37 -5.13
CA SER A 205 7.20 -2.58 -5.74
C SER A 205 6.16 -3.65 -6.15
N PRO A 206 5.14 -4.01 -5.35
CA PRO A 206 4.17 -5.04 -5.69
C PRO A 206 3.40 -4.78 -6.99
N LEU A 207 3.07 -3.52 -7.27
CA LEU A 207 2.37 -3.15 -8.51
C LEU A 207 3.25 -3.42 -9.73
N VAL A 208 4.53 -3.04 -9.64
CA VAL A 208 5.51 -3.28 -10.71
C VAL A 208 5.70 -4.77 -10.93
N VAL A 209 5.90 -5.56 -9.85
CA VAL A 209 6.04 -7.03 -9.95
C VAL A 209 4.80 -7.68 -10.56
N MET A 210 3.60 -7.30 -10.12
CA MET A 210 2.34 -7.80 -10.68
C MET A 210 2.29 -7.57 -12.19
N PHE A 211 2.61 -6.37 -12.62
CA PHE A 211 2.61 -5.99 -14.03
C PHE A 211 3.68 -6.74 -14.85
N LEU A 212 4.86 -6.97 -14.27
CA LEU A 212 5.92 -7.75 -14.91
C LEU A 212 5.52 -9.22 -15.06
N PHE A 213 4.87 -9.81 -14.07
CA PHE A 213 4.36 -11.18 -14.14
C PHE A 213 3.21 -11.36 -15.12
N GLN A 214 2.36 -10.34 -15.29
CA GLN A 214 1.34 -10.33 -16.33
C GLN A 214 1.93 -10.30 -17.74
N LEU A 215 3.07 -9.62 -17.91
CA LEU A 215 3.74 -9.53 -19.20
C LEU A 215 4.63 -10.74 -19.51
N TYR A 216 5.44 -11.15 -18.54
CA TYR A 216 6.46 -12.18 -18.65
C TYR A 216 6.11 -13.36 -17.75
N SER A 217 5.05 -14.07 -18.11
CA SER A 217 4.51 -15.19 -17.30
C SER A 217 5.53 -16.29 -16.99
N ARG A 218 6.57 -16.44 -17.82
CA ARG A 218 7.68 -17.38 -17.61
C ARG A 218 8.49 -17.08 -16.35
N LEU A 219 8.64 -15.80 -16.00
CA LEU A 219 9.40 -15.37 -14.81
C LEU A 219 8.67 -15.70 -13.50
N VAL A 220 7.37 -16.00 -13.56
CA VAL A 220 6.58 -16.28 -12.35
C VAL A 220 7.07 -17.55 -11.68
N GLN A 221 7.21 -18.64 -12.44
CA GLN A 221 7.56 -19.95 -11.91
C GLN A 221 8.97 -19.97 -11.29
N THR A 222 9.89 -19.15 -11.81
CA THR A 222 11.26 -19.06 -11.30
C THR A 222 11.37 -18.15 -10.07
N ASN A 223 10.57 -17.08 -10.00
CA ASN A 223 10.72 -16.05 -8.95
C ASN A 223 9.76 -16.23 -7.77
N ILE A 224 8.53 -16.71 -7.98
CA ILE A 224 7.54 -16.87 -6.90
C ILE A 224 8.03 -17.74 -5.73
N PRO A 225 8.71 -18.89 -5.95
CA PRO A 225 9.22 -19.71 -4.85
C PRO A 225 10.14 -18.96 -3.88
N HIS A 226 10.84 -17.92 -4.36
CA HIS A 226 11.77 -17.11 -3.57
C HIS A 226 11.08 -15.87 -3.00
N LEU A 227 10.25 -15.19 -3.80
CA LEU A 227 9.65 -13.91 -3.43
C LEU A 227 8.48 -14.07 -2.45
N LEU A 228 7.65 -15.09 -2.65
CA LEU A 228 6.41 -15.27 -1.87
C LEU A 228 6.69 -15.48 -0.37
N PRO A 229 7.63 -16.36 0.06
CA PRO A 229 7.93 -16.52 1.49
C PRO A 229 8.43 -15.21 2.13
N LEU A 230 9.21 -14.41 1.41
CA LEU A 230 9.71 -13.12 1.90
C LEU A 230 8.57 -12.11 2.09
N MET A 231 7.63 -12.05 1.15
CA MET A 231 6.44 -11.20 1.25
C MET A 231 5.51 -11.64 2.39
N VAL A 232 5.30 -12.95 2.57
CA VAL A 232 4.51 -13.49 3.69
C VAL A 232 5.18 -13.15 5.02
N ALA A 233 6.51 -13.29 5.12
CA ALA A 233 7.24 -12.87 6.32
C ALA A 233 7.10 -11.36 6.58
N ALA A 234 7.20 -10.52 5.55
CA ALA A 234 7.10 -9.06 5.66
C ALA A 234 5.72 -8.59 6.17
N ILE A 235 4.61 -9.13 5.66
CA ILE A 235 3.27 -8.77 6.14
C ILE A 235 3.01 -9.23 7.57
N SER A 236 3.79 -10.20 8.05
CA SER A 236 3.67 -10.78 9.40
C SER A 236 4.55 -10.07 10.42
N VAL A 237 5.43 -9.15 10.00
CA VAL A 237 6.27 -8.37 10.91
C VAL A 237 5.38 -7.44 11.76
N PRO A 238 5.38 -7.59 13.10
CA PRO A 238 4.64 -6.69 13.97
C PRO A 238 5.31 -5.31 13.97
N GLY A 239 4.50 -4.27 14.13
CA GLY A 239 4.99 -2.94 14.51
C GLY A 239 4.89 -2.76 16.03
N PRO A 240 5.39 -1.64 16.58
CA PRO A 240 5.29 -1.37 18.01
C PRO A 240 3.83 -1.17 18.44
N ASP A 241 3.45 -1.69 19.61
CA ASP A 241 2.09 -1.55 20.18
C ASP A 241 1.73 -0.10 20.48
N LYS A 242 2.72 0.68 20.94
CA LYS A 242 2.59 2.10 21.22
C LYS A 242 3.51 2.88 20.29
N VAL A 243 2.91 3.57 19.32
CA VAL A 243 3.64 4.39 18.35
C VAL A 243 3.81 5.81 18.90
N PRO A 244 5.04 6.27 19.17
CA PRO A 244 5.30 7.66 19.54
C PRO A 244 4.80 8.63 18.45
N PRO A 245 4.30 9.84 18.79
CA PRO A 245 3.80 10.80 17.80
C PRO A 245 4.77 11.07 16.64
N ARG A 246 6.07 11.15 16.93
CA ARG A 246 7.14 11.37 15.93
C ARG A 246 7.30 10.24 14.90
N LEU A 247 6.91 9.01 15.25
CA LEU A 247 7.04 7.82 14.39
C LEU A 247 5.72 7.42 13.72
N LYS A 248 4.64 8.20 13.91
CA LYS A 248 3.32 7.90 13.33
C LYS A 248 3.38 7.79 11.81
N THR A 249 4.12 8.68 11.15
CA THR A 249 4.25 8.67 9.69
C THR A 249 4.94 7.39 9.21
N ASN A 250 6.07 7.02 9.81
CA ASN A 250 6.77 5.78 9.44
C ASN A 250 5.94 4.52 9.75
N PHE A 251 5.12 4.54 10.80
CA PHE A 251 4.19 3.46 11.09
C PHE A 251 3.10 3.34 10.02
N ILE A 252 2.54 4.47 9.57
CA ILE A 252 1.58 4.49 8.44
C ILE A 252 2.24 3.97 7.16
N GLU A 253 3.50 4.34 6.89
CA GLU A 253 4.27 3.84 5.76
C GLU A 253 4.53 2.33 5.84
N LEU A 254 4.91 1.82 7.02
CA LEU A 254 5.04 0.38 7.29
C LEU A 254 3.74 -0.34 6.96
N LYS A 255 2.60 0.14 7.50
CA LYS A 255 1.29 -0.46 7.25
C LYS A 255 0.91 -0.38 5.77
N SER A 256 1.18 0.73 5.10
CA SER A 256 0.93 0.89 3.66
C SER A 256 1.73 -0.12 2.84
N ALA A 257 3.01 -0.31 3.16
CA ALA A 257 3.85 -1.31 2.52
C ALA A 257 3.28 -2.72 2.69
N GLN A 258 2.95 -3.11 3.92
CA GLN A 258 2.35 -4.42 4.22
C GLN A 258 1.03 -4.63 3.47
N VAL A 259 0.17 -3.62 3.40
CA VAL A 259 -1.14 -3.69 2.73
C VAL A 259 -1.00 -3.81 1.21
N LYS A 260 -0.02 -3.13 0.61
CA LYS A 260 0.30 -3.31 -0.82
C LYS A 260 0.88 -4.68 -1.11
N THR A 261 1.71 -5.22 -0.22
CA THR A 261 2.19 -6.60 -0.31
C THR A 261 1.03 -7.59 -0.21
N VAL A 262 0.10 -7.40 0.74
CA VAL A 262 -1.13 -8.20 0.85
C VAL A 262 -1.94 -8.15 -0.44
N SER A 263 -2.14 -6.96 -1.02
CA SER A 263 -2.87 -6.80 -2.28
C SER A 263 -2.28 -7.68 -3.38
N PHE A 264 -0.96 -7.71 -3.52
CA PHE A 264 -0.28 -8.59 -4.47
C PHE A 264 -0.41 -10.08 -4.12
N LEU A 265 -0.26 -10.46 -2.86
CA LEU A 265 -0.48 -11.85 -2.44
C LEU A 265 -1.92 -12.31 -2.74
N THR A 266 -2.91 -11.43 -2.58
CA THR A 266 -4.29 -11.75 -2.94
C THR A 266 -4.53 -11.91 -4.44
N TYR A 267 -3.76 -11.19 -5.27
CA TYR A 267 -3.76 -11.39 -6.72
C TYR A 267 -3.28 -12.80 -7.11
N LEU A 268 -2.31 -13.37 -6.36
CA LEU A 268 -1.79 -14.71 -6.64
C LEU A 268 -2.73 -15.85 -6.22
N LEU A 269 -3.71 -15.60 -5.35
CA LEU A 269 -4.57 -16.64 -4.76
C LEU A 269 -5.27 -17.52 -5.80
N LYS A 270 -5.69 -16.95 -6.94
CA LYS A 270 -6.45 -17.69 -7.96
C LYS A 270 -5.56 -18.46 -8.94
N SER A 271 -4.49 -17.82 -9.43
CA SER A 271 -3.68 -18.38 -10.52
C SER A 271 -2.48 -19.19 -10.03
N PHE A 272 -2.08 -19.03 -8.77
CA PHE A 272 -0.89 -19.64 -8.19
C PHE A 272 -1.18 -20.25 -6.80
N ALA A 273 -2.36 -20.86 -6.68
CA ALA A 273 -2.88 -21.41 -5.43
C ALA A 273 -1.92 -22.42 -4.76
N ASP A 274 -1.25 -23.27 -5.54
CA ASP A 274 -0.34 -24.29 -5.03
C ASP A 274 0.84 -23.68 -4.23
N TYR A 275 1.35 -22.53 -4.67
CA TYR A 275 2.42 -21.82 -3.97
C TYR A 275 1.93 -21.10 -2.70
N ILE A 276 0.66 -20.68 -2.68
CA ILE A 276 0.07 -19.95 -1.55
C ILE A 276 -0.40 -20.90 -0.44
N LYS A 277 -0.86 -22.09 -0.80
CA LYS A 277 -1.45 -23.07 0.13
C LYS A 277 -0.62 -23.33 1.41
N PRO A 278 0.72 -23.46 1.37
CA PRO A 278 1.53 -23.62 2.58
C PRO A 278 1.51 -22.40 3.53
N HIS A 279 1.08 -21.23 3.04
CA HIS A 279 1.10 -19.95 3.73
C HIS A 279 -0.30 -19.40 4.05
N GLU A 280 -1.38 -20.14 3.74
CA GLU A 280 -2.78 -19.72 3.91
C GLU A 280 -3.05 -19.11 5.28
N GLU A 281 -2.71 -19.84 6.35
CA GLU A 281 -3.01 -19.43 7.72
C GLU A 281 -2.24 -18.16 8.10
N SER A 282 -0.97 -18.07 7.70
CA SER A 282 -0.13 -16.89 7.96
C SER A 282 -0.68 -15.66 7.24
N ILE A 283 -1.13 -15.80 5.99
CA ILE A 283 -1.72 -14.69 5.23
C ILE A 283 -3.02 -14.23 5.88
N CYS A 284 -3.91 -15.16 6.23
CA CYS A 284 -5.18 -14.84 6.89
C CYS A 284 -4.95 -14.11 8.22
N LYS A 285 -4.08 -14.65 9.09
CA LYS A 285 -3.71 -14.03 10.37
C LYS A 285 -3.13 -12.64 10.17
N SER A 286 -2.23 -12.46 9.20
CA SER A 286 -1.62 -11.16 8.93
C SER A 286 -2.62 -10.13 8.42
N ILE A 287 -3.58 -10.49 7.56
CA ILE A 287 -4.64 -9.56 7.13
C ILE A 287 -5.48 -9.08 8.32
N VAL A 288 -5.90 -10.00 9.20
CA VAL A 288 -6.69 -9.64 10.40
C VAL A 288 -5.88 -8.81 11.37
N ASN A 289 -4.62 -9.19 11.65
CA ASN A 289 -3.73 -8.40 12.50
C ASN A 289 -3.49 -6.99 11.95
N LEU A 290 -3.39 -6.84 10.63
CA LEU A 290 -3.29 -5.52 9.99
C LEU A 290 -4.56 -4.70 10.18
N LEU A 291 -5.76 -5.29 10.10
CA LEU A 291 -7.02 -4.58 10.41
C LEU A 291 -7.07 -4.09 11.86
N VAL A 292 -6.60 -4.92 12.80
CA VAL A 292 -6.53 -4.56 14.23
C VAL A 292 -5.53 -3.43 14.48
N THR A 293 -4.36 -3.49 13.84
CA THR A 293 -3.23 -2.59 14.15
C THR A 293 -3.14 -1.34 13.26
N CYS A 294 -3.88 -1.26 12.16
CA CYS A 294 -3.82 -0.12 11.25
C CYS A 294 -4.48 1.13 11.85
N SER A 295 -3.90 2.30 11.54
CA SER A 295 -4.51 3.60 11.82
C SER A 295 -5.85 3.77 11.09
N ASP A 296 -6.67 4.74 11.50
CA ASP A 296 -7.92 5.13 10.83
C ASP A 296 -7.68 5.83 9.47
N SER A 297 -7.10 5.08 8.53
CA SER A 297 -6.90 5.46 7.14
C SER A 297 -7.90 4.72 6.27
N VAL A 298 -8.79 5.48 5.61
CA VAL A 298 -9.85 4.93 4.75
C VAL A 298 -9.26 4.08 3.63
N SER A 299 -8.16 4.54 3.02
CA SER A 299 -7.50 3.83 1.91
C SER A 299 -6.96 2.47 2.35
N ILE A 300 -6.19 2.45 3.45
CA ILE A 300 -5.58 1.22 3.99
C ILE A 300 -6.66 0.21 4.38
N ARG A 301 -7.67 0.64 5.15
CA ARG A 301 -8.75 -0.24 5.61
C ARG A 301 -9.57 -0.78 4.44
N LYS A 302 -9.89 0.05 3.44
CA LYS A 302 -10.58 -0.39 2.23
C LYS A 302 -9.82 -1.49 1.50
N GLU A 303 -8.50 -1.33 1.33
CA GLU A 303 -7.66 -2.34 0.68
C GLU A 303 -7.64 -3.67 1.46
N LEU A 304 -7.56 -3.62 2.79
CA LEU A 304 -7.64 -4.82 3.64
C LEU A 304 -9.00 -5.52 3.55
N LEU A 305 -10.11 -4.77 3.53
CA LEU A 305 -11.46 -5.34 3.34
C LEU A 305 -11.59 -5.99 1.96
N VAL A 306 -11.01 -5.39 0.91
CA VAL A 306 -10.95 -5.98 -0.43
C VAL A 306 -10.09 -7.25 -0.43
N ALA A 307 -8.96 -7.25 0.28
CA ALA A 307 -8.11 -8.43 0.42
C ALA A 307 -8.83 -9.60 1.11
N LEU A 308 -9.56 -9.34 2.21
CA LEU A 308 -10.42 -10.34 2.84
C LEU A 308 -11.47 -10.88 1.87
N LYS A 309 -12.09 -10.01 1.07
CA LYS A 309 -13.05 -10.44 0.04
C LYS A 309 -12.42 -11.38 -0.98
N HIS A 310 -11.19 -11.10 -1.42
CA HIS A 310 -10.46 -11.99 -2.33
C HIS A 310 -10.18 -13.35 -1.70
N VAL A 311 -9.77 -13.39 -0.42
CA VAL A 311 -9.55 -14.64 0.32
C VAL A 311 -10.85 -15.45 0.41
N LEU A 312 -11.98 -14.81 0.74
CA LEU A 312 -13.29 -15.48 0.81
C LEU A 312 -13.75 -16.11 -0.50
N GLY A 313 -13.37 -15.49 -1.63
CA GLY A 313 -13.66 -16.02 -2.96
C GLY A 313 -12.83 -17.23 -3.37
N THR A 314 -12.05 -17.82 -2.45
CA THR A 314 -11.17 -18.96 -2.70
C THR A 314 -11.31 -20.05 -1.63
N ASP A 315 -10.61 -21.17 -1.78
CA ASP A 315 -10.59 -22.24 -0.78
C ASP A 315 -9.81 -21.86 0.49
N PHE A 316 -8.99 -20.80 0.43
CA PHE A 316 -8.21 -20.26 1.54
C PHE A 316 -9.05 -19.55 2.62
N LYS A 317 -10.37 -19.45 2.41
CA LYS A 317 -11.31 -18.86 3.38
C LYS A 317 -11.31 -19.58 4.73
N ARG A 318 -10.93 -20.86 4.77
CA ARG A 318 -10.88 -21.67 6.00
C ARG A 318 -9.90 -21.07 7.02
N GLY A 319 -8.78 -20.49 6.56
CA GLY A 319 -7.85 -19.75 7.41
C GLY A 319 -8.45 -18.55 8.17
N LEU A 320 -9.61 -18.02 7.73
CA LEU A 320 -10.30 -16.92 8.43
C LEU A 320 -11.20 -17.41 9.58
N PHE A 321 -11.56 -18.68 9.61
CA PHE A 321 -12.59 -19.18 10.52
C PHE A 321 -12.16 -19.07 12.00
N PRO A 322 -10.90 -19.41 12.37
CA PRO A 322 -10.41 -19.21 13.74
C PRO A 322 -10.33 -17.73 14.16
N LEU A 323 -10.47 -16.79 13.22
CA LEU A 323 -10.33 -15.34 13.43
C LEU A 323 -11.69 -14.63 13.49
N ILE A 324 -12.79 -15.38 13.46
CA ILE A 324 -14.14 -14.84 13.36
C ILE A 324 -14.48 -13.90 14.52
N ASP A 325 -14.08 -14.22 15.75
CA ASP A 325 -14.42 -13.41 16.91
C ASP A 325 -13.83 -11.99 16.85
N THR A 326 -12.62 -11.88 16.30
CA THR A 326 -11.95 -10.60 16.01
C THR A 326 -12.65 -9.88 14.87
N LEU A 327 -13.06 -10.59 13.81
CA LEU A 327 -13.75 -10.00 12.66
C LEU A 327 -15.19 -9.56 12.98
N LEU A 328 -15.81 -10.13 14.02
CA LEU A 328 -17.11 -9.70 14.55
C LEU A 328 -17.03 -8.39 15.35
N GLU A 329 -15.84 -7.84 15.57
CA GLU A 329 -15.67 -6.50 16.14
C GLU A 329 -15.77 -5.45 15.03
N GLU A 330 -16.86 -4.69 15.04
CA GLU A 330 -17.09 -3.61 14.08
C GLU A 330 -15.92 -2.59 14.03
N ARG A 331 -15.35 -2.29 15.20
CA ARG A 331 -14.20 -1.39 15.33
C ARG A 331 -12.95 -1.92 14.62
N VAL A 332 -12.78 -3.25 14.53
CA VAL A 332 -11.67 -3.87 13.81
C VAL A 332 -11.84 -3.71 12.31
N LEU A 333 -13.04 -3.93 11.78
CA LEU A 333 -13.31 -3.82 10.34
C LEU A 333 -13.30 -2.37 9.86
N VAL A 334 -14.04 -1.52 10.56
CA VAL A 334 -14.36 -0.16 10.10
C VAL A 334 -13.39 0.87 10.68
N GLY A 335 -12.86 0.65 11.87
CA GLY A 335 -12.04 1.61 12.60
C GLY A 335 -12.84 2.51 13.55
N THR A 336 -12.14 3.41 14.23
CA THR A 336 -12.73 4.36 15.19
C THR A 336 -12.95 5.75 14.61
N GLY A 337 -12.32 6.05 13.47
CA GLY A 337 -12.34 7.34 12.83
C GLY A 337 -13.64 7.57 12.04
N ARG A 338 -14.24 8.75 12.20
CA ARG A 338 -15.51 9.10 11.57
C ARG A 338 -15.52 8.90 10.06
N ALA A 339 -14.46 9.31 9.36
CA ALA A 339 -14.37 9.15 7.90
C ALA A 339 -14.36 7.68 7.47
N CYS A 340 -13.66 6.81 8.22
CA CYS A 340 -13.68 5.37 7.99
C CYS A 340 -15.07 4.80 8.26
N TYR A 341 -15.70 5.23 9.36
CA TYR A 341 -17.04 4.82 9.73
C TYR A 341 -18.11 5.15 8.68
N GLU A 342 -18.14 6.38 8.19
CA GLU A 342 -19.13 6.78 7.20
C GLU A 342 -18.89 6.09 5.84
N THR A 343 -17.63 5.90 5.45
CA THR A 343 -17.28 5.39 4.11
C THR A 343 -17.28 3.86 4.01
N LEU A 344 -16.83 3.15 5.04
CA LEU A 344 -16.50 1.71 4.93
C LEU A 344 -17.59 0.78 5.44
N ARG A 345 -18.56 1.26 6.22
CA ARG A 345 -19.65 0.43 6.77
C ARG A 345 -20.35 -0.46 5.73
N PRO A 346 -20.75 0.04 4.54
CA PRO A 346 -21.43 -0.80 3.56
C PRO A 346 -20.57 -1.99 3.09
N LEU A 347 -19.28 -1.76 2.86
CA LEU A 347 -18.34 -2.79 2.43
C LEU A 347 -18.06 -3.79 3.56
N ALA A 348 -17.78 -3.28 4.76
CA ALA A 348 -17.48 -4.10 5.94
C ALA A 348 -18.65 -5.03 6.31
N TYR A 349 -19.89 -4.53 6.31
CA TYR A 349 -21.05 -5.34 6.68
C TYR A 349 -21.43 -6.37 5.63
N SER A 350 -21.30 -6.02 4.35
CA SER A 350 -21.50 -6.99 3.26
C SER A 350 -20.48 -8.11 3.35
N LEU A 351 -19.21 -7.75 3.56
CA LEU A 351 -18.12 -8.71 3.75
C LEU A 351 -18.36 -9.59 4.99
N LEU A 352 -18.71 -9.00 6.13
CA LEU A 352 -18.96 -9.74 7.36
C LEU A 352 -20.13 -10.72 7.19
N ALA A 353 -21.18 -10.32 6.46
CA ALA A 353 -22.29 -11.22 6.13
C ALA A 353 -21.83 -12.41 5.28
N GLU A 354 -20.98 -12.19 4.28
CA GLU A 354 -20.39 -13.24 3.46
C GLU A 354 -19.52 -14.20 4.31
N ILE A 355 -18.68 -13.67 5.21
CA ILE A 355 -17.86 -14.48 6.13
C ILE A 355 -18.76 -15.36 7.00
N VAL A 356 -19.72 -14.73 7.71
CA VAL A 356 -20.65 -15.43 8.60
C VAL A 356 -21.43 -16.50 7.84
N HIS A 357 -21.89 -16.20 6.63
CA HIS A 357 -22.57 -17.17 5.80
C HIS A 357 -21.69 -18.40 5.54
N HIS A 358 -20.40 -18.22 5.24
CA HIS A 358 -19.48 -19.34 5.00
C HIS A 358 -19.19 -20.18 6.25
N VAL A 359 -19.14 -19.58 7.43
CA VAL A 359 -18.78 -20.27 8.69
C VAL A 359 -19.96 -20.76 9.52
N ARG A 360 -21.20 -20.45 9.09
CA ARG A 360 -22.41 -20.55 9.93
C ARG A 360 -22.62 -21.88 10.67
N SER A 361 -22.24 -23.00 10.05
CA SER A 361 -22.39 -24.33 10.64
C SER A 361 -21.46 -24.56 11.84
N ASP A 362 -20.27 -23.96 11.81
CA ASP A 362 -19.21 -24.12 12.81
C ASP A 362 -19.35 -23.13 13.98
N LEU A 363 -20.26 -22.16 13.88
CA LEU A 363 -20.45 -21.14 14.92
C LEU A 363 -21.10 -21.71 16.18
N SER A 364 -20.66 -21.24 17.34
CA SER A 364 -21.33 -21.50 18.62
C SER A 364 -22.62 -20.66 18.76
N LEU A 365 -23.54 -21.08 19.64
CA LEU A 365 -24.74 -20.30 19.95
C LEU A 365 -24.40 -18.90 20.52
N SER A 366 -23.29 -18.77 21.25
CA SER A 366 -22.79 -17.48 21.76
C SER A 366 -22.37 -16.54 20.63
N GLN A 367 -21.68 -17.05 19.61
CA GLN A 367 -21.29 -16.28 18.42
C GLN A 367 -22.52 -15.90 17.59
N LEU A 368 -23.46 -16.84 17.39
CA LEU A 368 -24.71 -16.60 16.70
C LEU A 368 -25.53 -15.50 17.39
N SER A 369 -25.59 -15.50 18.72
CA SER A 369 -26.23 -14.44 19.52
C SER A 369 -25.64 -13.05 19.22
N ARG A 370 -24.30 -12.94 19.21
CA ARG A 370 -23.59 -11.69 18.91
C ARG A 370 -23.83 -11.23 17.47
N ILE A 371 -23.82 -12.15 16.52
CA ILE A 371 -24.10 -11.90 15.10
C ILE A 371 -25.53 -11.39 14.91
N ILE A 372 -26.53 -12.07 15.50
CA ILE A 372 -27.93 -11.67 15.41
C ILE A 372 -28.10 -10.26 15.97
N TYR A 373 -27.50 -9.96 17.13
CA TYR A 373 -27.55 -8.62 17.70
C TYR A 373 -26.97 -7.58 16.73
N LEU A 374 -25.77 -7.80 16.19
CA LEU A 374 -25.13 -6.87 15.26
C LEU A 374 -25.96 -6.65 13.98
N PHE A 375 -26.40 -7.72 13.33
CA PHE A 375 -27.14 -7.63 12.07
C PHE A 375 -28.58 -7.14 12.25
N SER A 376 -29.22 -7.40 13.39
CA SER A 376 -30.50 -6.80 13.72
C SER A 376 -30.37 -5.28 13.90
N SER A 377 -29.36 -4.81 14.65
CA SER A 377 -29.06 -3.39 14.81
C SER A 377 -28.78 -2.71 13.46
N ASN A 378 -27.95 -3.31 12.61
CA ASN A 378 -27.66 -2.79 11.27
C ASN A 378 -28.90 -2.77 10.35
N MET A 379 -29.80 -3.74 10.48
CA MET A 379 -31.05 -3.75 9.71
C MET A 379 -31.98 -2.59 10.09
N HIS A 380 -31.93 -2.13 11.34
CA HIS A 380 -32.74 -1.02 11.86
C HIS A 380 -32.07 0.35 11.78
N ASP A 381 -30.78 0.41 11.46
CA ASP A 381 -30.04 1.67 11.32
C ASP A 381 -30.47 2.43 10.05
N ALA A 382 -31.22 3.52 10.22
CA ALA A 382 -31.71 4.37 9.14
C ALA A 382 -30.59 5.12 8.38
N SER A 383 -29.37 5.19 8.92
CA SER A 383 -28.21 5.80 8.24
C SER A 383 -27.58 4.90 7.16
N LEU A 384 -27.97 3.62 7.11
CA LEU A 384 -27.49 2.66 6.12
C LEU A 384 -28.43 2.55 4.92
N LEU A 385 -27.86 2.20 3.78
CA LEU A 385 -28.62 1.95 2.54
C LEU A 385 -29.54 0.73 2.68
N LEU A 386 -30.68 0.75 2.00
CA LEU A 386 -31.66 -0.35 2.00
C LEU A 386 -31.06 -1.69 1.51
N SER A 387 -30.05 -1.65 0.64
CA SER A 387 -29.31 -2.84 0.20
C SER A 387 -28.56 -3.54 1.35
N ILE A 388 -28.10 -2.78 2.34
CA ILE A 388 -27.46 -3.34 3.54
C ILE A 388 -28.53 -3.93 4.46
N HIS A 389 -29.68 -3.27 4.64
CA HIS A 389 -30.79 -3.83 5.42
C HIS A 389 -31.24 -5.18 4.87
N THR A 390 -31.39 -5.30 3.55
CA THR A 390 -31.76 -6.57 2.90
C THR A 390 -30.69 -7.64 3.04
N THR A 391 -29.41 -7.27 3.00
CA THR A 391 -28.28 -8.19 3.26
C THR A 391 -28.33 -8.70 4.70
N CYS A 392 -28.55 -7.83 5.68
CA CYS A 392 -28.68 -8.21 7.09
C CYS A 392 -29.86 -9.18 7.29
N ALA A 393 -31.01 -8.89 6.68
CA ALA A 393 -32.18 -9.74 6.76
C ALA A 393 -31.94 -11.12 6.14
N ARG A 394 -31.33 -11.17 4.95
CA ARG A 394 -30.98 -12.42 4.27
C ARG A 394 -30.03 -13.26 5.11
N LEU A 395 -29.02 -12.64 5.71
CA LEU A 395 -28.09 -13.35 6.58
C LEU A 395 -28.82 -13.97 7.78
N MET A 396 -29.63 -13.19 8.50
CA MET A 396 -30.37 -13.71 9.66
C MET A 396 -31.29 -14.87 9.29
N LEU A 397 -31.93 -14.84 8.11
CA LEU A 397 -32.69 -16.00 7.60
C LEU A 397 -31.80 -17.23 7.41
N ASN A 398 -30.60 -17.06 6.84
CA ASN A 398 -29.65 -18.16 6.64
C ASN A 398 -29.07 -18.73 7.94
N LEU A 399 -29.25 -18.06 9.09
CA LEU A 399 -28.81 -18.56 10.39
C LEU A 399 -29.88 -19.44 11.08
N VAL A 400 -31.13 -19.43 10.60
CA VAL A 400 -32.24 -20.18 11.21
C VAL A 400 -31.94 -21.68 11.24
N GLU A 401 -31.49 -22.25 10.12
CA GLU A 401 -31.19 -23.68 10.00
C GLU A 401 -30.04 -24.10 10.94
N PRO A 402 -28.85 -23.44 10.95
CA PRO A 402 -27.79 -23.75 11.92
C PRO A 402 -28.21 -23.62 13.39
N ILE A 403 -29.07 -22.65 13.73
CA ILE A 403 -29.58 -22.48 15.10
C ILE A 403 -30.52 -23.63 15.45
N PHE A 404 -31.40 -24.01 14.53
CA PHE A 404 -32.34 -25.11 14.71
C PHE A 404 -31.61 -26.44 14.93
N GLU A 405 -30.62 -26.76 14.10
CA GLU A 405 -29.80 -27.96 14.23
C GLU A 405 -29.11 -28.05 15.60
N LYS A 406 -28.57 -26.94 16.10
CA LYS A 406 -27.92 -26.86 17.43
C LYS A 406 -28.92 -26.89 18.60
N GLY A 407 -30.20 -26.67 18.33
CA GLY A 407 -31.29 -26.69 19.32
C GLY A 407 -31.98 -28.05 19.47
N VAL A 408 -31.54 -29.08 18.75
CA VAL A 408 -32.07 -30.45 18.86
C VAL A 408 -31.73 -31.09 20.20
N ASP A 409 -30.59 -30.72 20.79
CA ASP A 409 -30.19 -31.18 22.12
C ASP A 409 -30.97 -30.43 23.21
N GLN A 410 -31.47 -31.17 24.20
CA GLN A 410 -32.37 -30.62 25.22
C GLN A 410 -31.71 -29.55 26.10
N SER A 411 -30.38 -29.56 26.22
CA SER A 411 -29.61 -28.55 26.97
C SER A 411 -29.47 -27.20 26.27
N THR A 412 -29.50 -27.17 24.93
CA THR A 412 -29.31 -25.96 24.11
C THR A 412 -30.59 -25.46 23.46
N MET A 413 -31.67 -26.24 23.53
CA MET A 413 -32.98 -25.96 22.95
C MET A 413 -33.54 -24.60 23.37
N ASP A 414 -33.45 -24.23 24.65
CA ASP A 414 -33.98 -22.96 25.14
C ASP A 414 -33.17 -21.76 24.61
N GLU A 415 -31.85 -21.87 24.54
CA GLU A 415 -31.00 -20.83 23.95
C GLU A 415 -31.30 -20.64 22.45
N ALA A 416 -31.37 -21.75 21.71
CA ALA A 416 -31.71 -21.73 20.29
C ALA A 416 -33.09 -21.10 20.04
N ARG A 417 -34.10 -21.44 20.85
CA ARG A 417 -35.44 -20.84 20.77
C ARG A 417 -35.39 -19.32 20.97
N ILE A 418 -34.64 -18.84 21.97
CA ILE A 418 -34.48 -17.41 22.23
C ILE A 418 -33.85 -16.70 21.02
N LEU A 419 -32.82 -17.30 20.40
CA LEU A 419 -32.18 -16.73 19.22
C LEU A 419 -33.12 -16.64 18.01
N LEU A 420 -33.92 -17.67 17.75
CA LEU A 420 -34.94 -17.65 16.70
C LEU A 420 -36.01 -16.58 16.97
N GLY A 421 -36.43 -16.44 18.23
CA GLY A 421 -37.33 -15.37 18.67
C GLY A 421 -36.78 -13.98 18.36
N ARG A 422 -35.49 -13.74 18.68
CA ARG A 422 -34.83 -12.45 18.38
C ARG A 422 -34.78 -12.13 16.88
N ILE A 423 -34.60 -13.13 16.02
CA ILE A 423 -34.65 -12.93 14.56
C ILE A 423 -36.05 -12.51 14.12
N LEU A 424 -37.10 -13.18 14.62
CA LEU A 424 -38.49 -12.82 14.32
C LEU A 424 -38.83 -11.41 14.81
N ASP A 425 -38.48 -11.08 16.04
CA ASP A 425 -38.70 -9.75 16.62
C ASP A 425 -38.02 -8.66 15.78
N ALA A 426 -36.80 -8.90 15.29
CA ALA A 426 -36.10 -7.97 14.42
C ALA A 426 -36.87 -7.71 13.12
N PHE A 427 -37.45 -8.73 12.48
CA PHE A 427 -38.25 -8.56 11.26
C PHE A 427 -39.57 -7.83 11.50
N VAL A 428 -40.29 -8.18 12.58
CA VAL A 428 -41.53 -7.49 12.96
C VAL A 428 -41.27 -6.01 13.25
N GLY A 429 -40.18 -5.71 13.95
CA GLY A 429 -39.73 -4.33 14.16
C GLY A 429 -39.51 -3.59 12.85
N LYS A 430 -39.00 -4.26 11.80
CA LYS A 430 -38.62 -3.59 10.56
C LYS A 430 -39.84 -3.21 9.75
N PHE A 431 -40.84 -4.09 9.70
CA PHE A 431 -42.15 -3.78 9.13
C PHE A 431 -42.85 -2.63 9.87
N SER A 432 -42.69 -2.53 11.19
CA SER A 432 -43.20 -1.41 11.98
C SER A 432 -42.56 -0.08 11.59
N THR A 433 -41.25 -0.07 11.32
CA THR A 433 -40.53 1.09 10.79
C THR A 433 -41.05 1.48 9.40
N PHE A 434 -41.17 0.51 8.48
CA PHE A 434 -41.71 0.76 7.14
C PHE A 434 -43.14 1.29 7.16
N LYS A 435 -43.99 0.78 8.04
CA LYS A 435 -45.37 1.29 8.23
C LYS A 435 -45.39 2.80 8.53
N ARG A 436 -44.39 3.32 9.26
CA ARG A 436 -44.27 4.76 9.57
C ARG A 436 -43.70 5.57 8.40
N THR A 437 -42.76 5.00 7.63
CA THR A 437 -42.06 5.71 6.55
C THR A 437 -42.82 5.69 5.22
N ILE A 438 -43.54 4.62 4.89
CA ILE A 438 -44.26 4.47 3.61
C ILE A 438 -45.21 5.66 3.34
N PRO A 439 -46.04 6.14 4.29
CA PRO A 439 -46.89 7.30 4.06
C PRO A 439 -46.11 8.58 3.70
N GLN A 440 -44.92 8.77 4.29
CA GLN A 440 -44.06 9.93 4.00
C GLN A 440 -43.46 9.86 2.59
N VAL A 441 -43.11 8.66 2.14
CA VAL A 441 -42.62 8.44 0.77
C VAL A 441 -43.73 8.70 -0.24
N ILE A 442 -44.95 8.21 0.01
CA ILE A 442 -46.10 8.42 -0.89
C ILE A 442 -46.45 9.90 -1.03
N LEU A 443 -46.22 10.73 -0.01
CA LEU A 443 -46.45 12.18 -0.04
C LEU A 443 -45.31 12.99 -0.70
N ALA A 444 -44.12 12.39 -0.85
CA ALA A 444 -42.95 13.02 -1.46
C ALA A 444 -42.82 12.73 -2.97
N TRP A 445 -43.65 11.83 -3.49
CA TRP A 445 -43.88 11.57 -4.91
C TRP A 445 -45.12 12.34 -5.36
#